data_AF-A0A3D5B3F8-F1
#
_entry.id   AF-A0A3D5B3F8-F1
#
_cell.length_a   1.000
_cell.length_b   1.000
_cell.length_c   1.000
_cell.angle_alpha   90.00
_cell.angle_beta   90.00
_cell.angle_gamma   90.00
#
_symmetry.space_group_name_H-M   'P 1'
#
loop_
_entity.id
_entity.type
_entity.pdbx_description
1 polymer ?
#
loop_
_entity_poly.entity_id
_entity_poly.type
_entity_poly.pdbx_seq_one_letter_code
_entity_poly.pdbx_strand_id
1 'polypeptide(L)'
;MKRPKIVIGIFITLILVVLTIVLLACTVFVVRDITVVKAVSSRLLDEDVIVASSKLKKGTSIISLDKQEIKEEIERANPYVEVVAISREFPNEVIIEVTVRTAVMLVPSEDASTFALLDDDMKVLDVFPQSETDYHMPIVNDLTFVVPEQGAQSLVGSHITFADATRGALLSDILSAAGDPSIKLSGNSFRAFFKEISFTSGTRILLKTQKGVSFVLDTSLESDLFSQLYMCLNVFSLSSTNVDRSKGYILYEKKGMTAAYNWVESLD
;
A
#
# COMPACT_ATOMS: atom_id res chain seq x y z
N MET A 1 2.00 66.73 27.03
CA MET A 1 1.26 65.55 26.51
C MET A 1 1.20 65.58 24.96
N LYS A 2 2.16 64.94 24.26
CA LYS A 2 2.09 64.69 22.79
C LYS A 2 2.67 63.31 22.40
N ARG A 3 2.89 62.41 23.38
CA ARG A 3 3.51 61.09 23.15
C ARG A 3 2.67 60.02 22.44
N PRO A 4 1.31 60.02 22.45
CA PRO A 4 0.57 58.92 21.81
C PRO A 4 0.69 58.93 20.28
N LYS A 5 0.84 60.10 19.65
CA LYS A 5 0.92 60.21 18.19
C LYS A 5 2.20 59.61 17.59
N ILE A 6 3.31 59.67 18.32
CA ILE A 6 4.61 59.10 17.88
C ILE A 6 4.59 57.58 18.03
N VAL A 7 4.06 57.06 19.14
CA VAL A 7 3.94 55.61 19.38
C VAL A 7 3.00 54.96 18.35
N ILE A 8 1.87 55.62 18.05
CA ILE A 8 0.95 55.18 16.99
C ILE A 8 1.63 55.19 15.62
N GLY A 9 2.42 56.23 15.31
CA GLY A 9 3.19 56.29 14.06
C GLY A 9 4.17 55.12 13.92
N ILE A 10 4.95 54.82 14.96
CA ILE A 10 5.88 53.69 14.97
C ILE A 10 5.14 52.36 14.80
N PHE A 11 4.00 52.18 15.47
CA PHE A 11 3.21 50.96 15.37
C PHE A 11 2.62 50.76 13.96
N ILE A 12 2.10 51.82 13.33
CA ILE A 12 1.61 51.77 11.95
C ILE A 12 2.74 51.44 10.98
N THR A 13 3.90 52.10 11.12
CA THR A 13 5.07 51.79 10.28
C THR A 13 5.51 50.34 10.45
N LEU A 14 5.53 49.81 11.68
CA LEU A 14 5.86 48.41 11.94
C LEU A 14 4.89 47.46 11.24
N ILE A 15 3.58 47.71 11.35
CA ILE A 15 2.56 46.91 10.66
C ILE A 15 2.77 46.94 9.14
N LEU A 16 3.09 48.10 8.58
CA LEU A 16 3.30 48.27 7.14
C LEU A 16 4.55 47.54 6.66
N VAL A 17 5.63 47.55 7.46
CA VAL A 17 6.84 46.76 7.22
C VAL A 17 6.53 45.26 7.28
N VAL A 18 5.76 44.81 8.27
CA VAL A 18 5.36 43.39 8.36
C VAL A 18 4.50 42.99 7.16
N LEU A 19 3.52 43.80 6.77
CA LEU A 19 2.67 43.55 5.60
C LEU A 19 3.47 43.43 4.31
N THR A 20 4.43 44.35 4.09
CA THR A 20 5.28 44.30 2.89
C THR A 20 6.15 43.05 2.84
N ILE A 21 6.73 42.64 3.98
CA ILE A 21 7.50 41.39 4.08
C ILE A 21 6.61 40.18 3.79
N VAL A 22 5.40 40.14 4.34
CA VAL A 22 4.44 39.03 4.10
C VAL A 22 4.05 38.95 2.64
N LEU A 23 3.75 40.08 1.99
CA LEU A 23 3.42 40.11 0.56
C LEU A 23 4.59 39.62 -0.29
N LEU A 24 5.82 40.06 0.00
CA LEU A 24 7.01 39.60 -0.71
C LEU A 24 7.22 38.10 -0.53
N ALA A 25 7.10 37.61 0.71
CA ALA A 25 7.20 36.19 1.02
C ALA A 25 6.15 35.38 0.24
N CYS A 26 4.89 35.83 0.20
CA CYS A 26 3.83 35.18 -0.59
C CYS A 26 4.15 35.09 -2.09
N THR A 27 4.96 35.99 -2.66
CA THR A 27 5.36 35.91 -4.09
C THR A 27 6.57 35.01 -4.36
N VAL A 28 7.39 34.77 -3.31
CA VAL A 28 8.60 33.94 -3.40
C VAL A 28 8.25 32.48 -3.13
N PHE A 29 7.38 32.22 -2.15
CA PHE A 29 6.96 30.88 -1.70
C PHE A 29 5.80 30.30 -2.51
N VAL A 30 5.93 30.31 -3.83
CA VAL A 30 4.94 29.72 -4.75
C VAL A 30 5.56 28.62 -5.59
N VAL A 31 4.77 27.61 -5.94
CA VAL A 31 5.20 26.52 -6.84
C VAL A 31 5.53 27.11 -8.21
N ARG A 32 6.79 27.01 -8.63
CA ARG A 32 7.27 27.38 -9.97
C ARG A 32 7.71 26.16 -10.76
N ASP A 33 8.41 25.26 -10.07
CA ASP A 33 9.06 24.09 -10.63
C ASP A 33 8.52 22.84 -9.94
N ILE A 34 8.30 21.80 -10.75
CA ILE A 34 7.85 20.49 -10.31
C ILE A 34 8.80 19.48 -10.94
N THR A 35 9.49 18.73 -10.10
CA THR A 35 10.48 17.75 -10.53
C THR A 35 9.99 16.37 -10.15
N VAL A 36 9.95 15.45 -11.12
CA VAL A 36 9.57 14.06 -10.88
C VAL A 36 10.85 13.22 -10.83
N VAL A 37 11.10 12.60 -9.68
CA VAL A 37 12.24 11.70 -9.48
C VAL A 37 11.73 10.27 -9.54
N LYS A 38 12.32 9.44 -10.41
CA LYS A 38 11.90 8.04 -10.59
C LYS A 38 12.89 7.13 -9.88
N ALA A 39 12.40 6.30 -8.96
CA ALA A 39 13.21 5.27 -8.31
C ALA A 39 13.68 4.19 -9.29
N VAL A 40 12.90 3.94 -10.35
CA VAL A 40 13.19 2.97 -11.41
C VAL A 40 12.88 3.55 -12.79
N SER A 41 13.63 3.11 -13.81
CA SER A 41 13.34 3.49 -15.20
C SER A 41 12.21 2.64 -15.76
N SER A 42 11.02 3.22 -15.94
CA SER A 42 9.85 2.55 -16.52
C SER A 42 9.03 3.50 -17.39
N ARG A 43 8.44 2.98 -18.47
CA ARG A 43 7.48 3.73 -19.30
C ARG A 43 6.17 4.03 -18.59
N LEU A 44 5.86 3.30 -17.51
CA LEU A 44 4.70 3.55 -16.66
C LEU A 44 4.87 4.84 -15.83
N LEU A 45 6.09 5.34 -15.68
CA LEU A 45 6.42 6.55 -14.94
C LEU A 45 6.68 7.71 -15.92
N ASP A 46 5.63 8.15 -16.60
CA ASP A 46 5.69 9.30 -17.49
C ASP A 46 5.57 10.60 -16.67
N GLU A 47 6.57 11.48 -16.80
CA GLU A 47 6.66 12.71 -15.98
C GLU A 47 5.55 13.69 -16.32
N ASP A 48 5.22 13.84 -17.60
CA ASP A 48 4.19 14.78 -18.04
C ASP A 48 2.82 14.31 -17.55
N VAL A 49 2.57 13.00 -17.57
CA VAL A 49 1.33 12.40 -17.04
C VAL A 49 1.24 12.58 -15.52
N ILE A 50 2.33 12.34 -14.79
CA ILE A 50 2.38 12.50 -13.32
C ILE A 50 2.18 13.97 -12.92
N VAL A 51 2.85 14.90 -13.61
CA VAL A 51 2.67 16.34 -13.34
C VAL A 51 1.25 16.77 -13.66
N ALA A 52 0.67 16.32 -14.78
CA ALA A 52 -0.71 16.63 -15.15
C ALA A 52 -1.73 16.08 -14.14
N SER A 53 -1.53 14.85 -13.65
CA SER A 53 -2.42 14.23 -12.66
C SER A 53 -2.30 14.84 -11.27
N SER A 54 -1.13 15.38 -10.88
CA SER A 54 -0.91 15.99 -9.57
C SER A 54 -1.83 17.18 -9.24
N LYS A 55 -2.48 17.78 -10.26
CA LYS A 55 -3.27 19.01 -10.17
C LYS A 55 -2.53 20.19 -9.51
N LEU A 56 -1.20 20.12 -9.39
CA LEU A 56 -0.38 21.20 -8.88
C LEU A 56 -0.45 22.39 -9.84
N LYS A 57 -1.03 23.49 -9.36
CA LYS A 57 -1.09 24.73 -10.12
C LYS A 57 0.13 25.59 -9.80
N LYS A 58 0.89 25.95 -10.83
CA LYS A 58 1.95 26.96 -10.69
C LYS A 58 1.37 28.25 -10.12
N GLY A 59 2.10 28.90 -9.21
CA GLY A 59 1.65 30.08 -8.48
C GLY A 59 0.89 29.79 -7.18
N THR A 60 0.56 28.54 -6.88
CA THR A 60 -0.01 28.15 -5.57
C THR A 60 1.07 28.24 -4.49
N SER A 61 0.69 28.60 -3.26
CA SER A 61 1.63 28.63 -2.13
C SER A 61 2.19 27.24 -1.87
N ILE A 62 3.53 27.12 -1.86
CA ILE A 62 4.21 25.87 -1.56
C ILE A 62 4.00 25.43 -0.10
N ILE A 63 3.73 26.39 0.79
CA ILE A 63 3.58 26.17 2.23
C ILE A 63 2.25 25.47 2.51
N SER A 64 1.20 25.82 1.77
CA SER A 64 -0.17 25.32 1.95
C SER A 64 -0.49 24.07 1.12
N LEU A 65 0.49 23.44 0.47
CA LEU A 65 0.25 22.23 -0.32
C LEU A 65 -0.14 21.06 0.57
N ASP A 66 -1.26 20.41 0.26
CA ASP A 66 -1.61 19.13 0.84
C ASP A 66 -0.90 18.00 0.07
N LYS A 67 0.16 17.45 0.66
CA LYS A 67 0.94 16.36 0.05
C LYS A 67 0.12 15.10 -0.09
N GLN A 68 -0.80 14.83 0.84
CA GLN A 68 -1.61 13.63 0.82
C GLN A 68 -2.63 13.71 -0.31
N GLU A 69 -3.30 14.85 -0.46
CA GLU A 69 -4.22 15.09 -1.58
C GLU A 69 -3.53 14.94 -2.94
N ILE A 70 -2.33 15.51 -3.09
CA ILE A 70 -1.53 15.38 -4.32
C ILE A 70 -1.18 13.91 -4.59
N LYS A 71 -0.72 13.18 -3.57
CA LYS A 71 -0.41 11.75 -3.69
C LYS A 71 -1.63 10.97 -4.16
N GLU A 72 -2.77 11.13 -3.49
CA GLU A 72 -4.01 10.42 -3.80
C GLU A 72 -4.51 10.71 -5.23
N GLU A 73 -4.39 11.96 -5.69
CA GLU A 73 -4.78 12.33 -7.04
C GLU A 73 -3.90 11.68 -8.12
N ILE A 74 -2.56 11.69 -7.92
CA ILE A 74 -1.61 11.04 -8.84
C ILE A 74 -1.90 9.55 -8.94
N GLU A 75 -2.01 8.87 -7.81
CA GLU A 75 -2.19 7.42 -7.75
C GLU A 75 -3.58 6.97 -8.21
N ARG A 76 -4.61 7.82 -8.03
CA ARG A 76 -5.94 7.56 -8.56
C ARG A 76 -5.98 7.65 -10.08
N ALA A 77 -5.31 8.64 -10.66
CA ALA A 77 -5.23 8.79 -12.11
C ALA A 77 -4.27 7.79 -12.76
N ASN A 78 -3.28 7.29 -12.01
CA ASN A 78 -2.24 6.40 -12.50
C ASN A 78 -2.08 5.18 -11.57
N PRO A 79 -2.92 4.15 -11.74
CA PRO A 79 -2.99 3.03 -10.78
C PRO A 79 -1.68 2.29 -10.58
N TYR A 80 -0.79 2.26 -11.57
CA TYR A 80 0.51 1.59 -11.50
C TYR A 80 1.64 2.48 -10.95
N VAL A 81 1.35 3.72 -10.59
CA VAL A 81 2.32 4.66 -10.01
C VAL A 81 2.15 4.66 -8.49
N GLU A 82 3.26 4.53 -7.79
CA GLU A 82 3.36 4.72 -6.35
C GLU A 82 4.09 6.03 -6.07
N VAL A 83 3.50 6.91 -5.27
CA VAL A 83 4.18 8.11 -4.79
C VAL A 83 4.89 7.78 -3.49
N VAL A 84 6.22 7.67 -3.57
CA VAL A 84 7.12 7.36 -2.45
C VAL A 84 7.18 8.53 -1.49
N ALA A 85 7.42 9.73 -2.03
CA ALA A 85 7.56 10.93 -1.24
C ALA A 85 7.19 12.18 -2.05
N ILE A 86 6.66 13.19 -1.34
CA ILE A 86 6.54 14.55 -1.87
C ILE A 86 7.30 15.48 -0.93
N SER A 87 8.35 16.12 -1.44
CA SER A 87 9.16 17.08 -0.69
C SER A 87 9.04 18.48 -1.28
N ARG A 88 9.40 19.47 -0.47
CA ARG A 88 9.36 20.89 -0.82
C ARG A 88 10.81 21.37 -0.78
N GLU A 89 11.34 21.74 -1.93
CA GLU A 89 12.62 22.43 -2.02
C GLU A 89 12.34 23.93 -2.03
N PHE A 90 12.56 24.54 -0.86
CA PHE A 90 12.27 25.95 -0.70
C PHE A 90 13.23 26.82 -1.53
N PRO A 91 12.73 27.94 -2.08
CA PRO A 91 11.42 28.51 -1.80
C PRO A 91 10.27 28.06 -2.73
N ASN A 92 10.51 27.38 -3.85
CA ASN A 92 9.56 27.36 -4.98
C ASN A 92 9.45 26.04 -5.76
N GLU A 93 10.11 24.96 -5.33
CA GLU A 93 10.14 23.69 -6.05
C GLU A 93 9.46 22.55 -5.27
N VAL A 94 8.70 21.72 -5.98
CA VAL A 94 8.09 20.49 -5.44
C VAL A 94 8.76 19.29 -6.11
N ILE A 95 9.31 18.39 -5.30
CA ILE A 95 9.86 17.13 -5.79
C ILE A 95 8.85 16.02 -5.49
N ILE A 96 8.49 15.27 -6.53
CA ILE A 96 7.61 14.10 -6.46
C ILE A 96 8.46 12.88 -6.76
N GLU A 97 8.74 12.07 -5.75
CA GLU A 97 9.44 10.80 -5.92
C GLU A 97 8.43 9.68 -6.17
N VAL A 98 8.62 8.95 -7.27
CA VAL A 98 7.70 7.91 -7.73
C VAL A 98 8.42 6.59 -8.03
N THR A 99 7.69 5.50 -7.85
CA THR A 99 8.09 4.15 -8.27
C THR A 99 6.91 3.42 -8.92
N VAL A 100 7.15 2.21 -9.42
CA VAL A 100 6.12 1.36 -10.04
C VAL A 100 5.49 0.46 -8.99
N ARG A 101 4.16 0.51 -8.86
CA ARG A 101 3.40 -0.45 -8.04
C ARG A 101 3.54 -1.84 -8.61
N THR A 102 3.75 -2.81 -7.73
CA THR A 102 3.88 -4.21 -8.12
C THR A 102 2.57 -4.92 -7.86
N ALA A 103 1.99 -5.53 -8.89
CA ALA A 103 0.83 -6.40 -8.74
C ALA A 103 1.20 -7.67 -7.95
N VAL A 104 0.39 -7.99 -6.94
CA VAL A 104 0.66 -8.99 -5.91
C VAL A 104 -0.37 -10.12 -5.90
N MET A 105 -1.67 -9.81 -6.04
CA MET A 105 -2.72 -10.82 -5.88
C MET A 105 -4.02 -10.47 -6.60
N LEU A 106 -4.91 -11.46 -6.72
CA LEU A 106 -6.25 -11.34 -7.29
C LEU A 106 -7.32 -11.59 -6.23
N VAL A 107 -8.35 -10.73 -6.21
CA VAL A 107 -9.53 -10.90 -5.35
C VAL A 107 -10.79 -10.95 -6.22
N PRO A 108 -11.66 -11.96 -6.08
CA PRO A 108 -12.88 -12.09 -6.88
C PRO A 108 -13.97 -11.12 -6.44
N SER A 109 -14.87 -10.74 -7.36
CA SER A 109 -16.13 -10.10 -7.02
C SER A 109 -17.09 -11.07 -6.32
N GLU A 110 -18.12 -10.55 -5.66
CA GLU A 110 -19.12 -11.38 -4.95
C GLU A 110 -19.81 -12.43 -5.84
N ASP A 111 -20.03 -12.10 -7.11
CA ASP A 111 -20.62 -12.98 -8.12
C ASP A 111 -19.58 -13.84 -8.87
N ALA A 112 -18.31 -13.75 -8.49
CA ALA A 112 -17.16 -14.41 -9.11
C ALA A 112 -16.97 -14.14 -10.61
N SER A 113 -17.61 -13.11 -11.18
CA SER A 113 -17.51 -12.80 -12.61
C SER A 113 -16.26 -12.02 -12.98
N THR A 114 -15.67 -11.29 -12.02
CA THR A 114 -14.51 -10.43 -12.23
C THR A 114 -13.46 -10.62 -11.14
N PHE A 115 -12.21 -10.29 -11.47
CA PHE A 115 -11.11 -10.17 -10.51
C PHE A 115 -10.62 -8.74 -10.44
N ALA A 116 -10.30 -8.29 -9.23
CA ALA A 116 -9.50 -7.10 -8.99
C ALA A 116 -8.05 -7.51 -8.76
N LEU A 117 -7.12 -6.87 -9.49
CA LEU A 117 -5.69 -7.01 -9.33
C LEU A 117 -5.20 -5.99 -8.31
N LEU A 118 -4.58 -6.48 -7.24
CA LEU A 118 -4.14 -5.67 -6.10
C LEU A 118 -2.62 -5.67 -5.95
N ASP A 119 -2.09 -4.62 -5.35
CA ASP A 119 -0.73 -4.58 -4.78
C ASP A 119 -0.71 -4.83 -3.26
N ASP A 120 0.44 -4.60 -2.64
CA ASP A 120 0.66 -4.79 -1.19
C ASP A 120 -0.16 -3.82 -0.31
N ASP A 121 -0.55 -2.67 -0.85
CA ASP A 121 -1.29 -1.61 -0.15
C ASP A 121 -2.82 -1.73 -0.34
N MET A 122 -3.31 -2.83 -0.93
CA MET A 122 -4.72 -2.99 -1.30
C MET A 122 -5.22 -1.99 -2.35
N LYS A 123 -4.30 -1.44 -3.16
CA LYS A 123 -4.64 -0.58 -4.28
C LYS A 123 -5.09 -1.41 -5.46
N VAL A 124 -6.20 -1.04 -6.09
CA VAL A 124 -6.71 -1.70 -7.29
C VAL A 124 -5.94 -1.18 -8.51
N LEU A 125 -5.10 -2.03 -9.09
CA LEU A 125 -4.32 -1.72 -10.27
C LEU A 125 -5.11 -1.93 -11.56
N ASP A 126 -5.95 -2.97 -11.56
CA ASP A 126 -6.78 -3.32 -12.71
C ASP A 126 -7.97 -4.19 -12.28
N VAL A 127 -8.99 -4.28 -13.13
CA VAL A 127 -10.13 -5.16 -12.97
C VAL A 127 -10.44 -5.82 -14.32
N PHE A 128 -10.65 -7.13 -14.33
CA PHE A 128 -10.94 -7.86 -15.57
C PHE A 128 -11.86 -9.06 -15.33
N PRO A 129 -12.55 -9.56 -16.39
CA PRO A 129 -13.37 -10.75 -16.29
C PRO A 129 -12.55 -11.97 -15.85
N GLN A 130 -13.12 -12.84 -15.03
CA GLN A 130 -12.45 -14.06 -14.57
C GLN A 130 -11.95 -14.93 -15.75
N SER A 131 -12.69 -14.95 -16.86
CA SER A 131 -12.33 -15.70 -18.07
C SER A 131 -11.02 -15.26 -18.73
N GLU A 132 -10.52 -14.06 -18.42
CA GLU A 132 -9.30 -13.49 -18.99
C GLU A 132 -8.08 -13.70 -18.08
N THR A 133 -8.21 -14.52 -17.04
CA THR A 133 -7.13 -14.75 -16.06
C THR A 133 -6.10 -15.75 -16.59
N ASP A 134 -5.04 -15.25 -17.23
CA ASP A 134 -3.81 -16.01 -17.51
C ASP A 134 -2.68 -15.68 -16.51
N TYR A 135 -3.04 -15.07 -15.39
CA TYR A 135 -2.08 -14.57 -14.41
C TYR A 135 -1.69 -15.66 -13.41
N HIS A 136 -0.39 -15.94 -13.31
CA HIS A 136 0.21 -16.72 -12.22
C HIS A 136 0.30 -15.89 -10.93
N MET A 137 -0.82 -15.34 -10.48
CA MET A 137 -0.93 -14.54 -9.27
C MET A 137 -1.58 -15.34 -8.15
N PRO A 138 -1.21 -15.09 -6.88
CA PRO A 138 -1.98 -15.51 -5.73
C PRO A 138 -3.46 -15.14 -5.88
N ILE A 139 -4.35 -16.11 -5.71
CA ILE A 139 -5.80 -15.86 -5.65
C ILE A 139 -6.23 -15.89 -4.19
N VAL A 140 -6.98 -14.87 -3.77
CA VAL A 140 -7.61 -14.82 -2.46
C VAL A 140 -8.99 -15.48 -2.55
N ASN A 141 -9.15 -16.60 -1.85
CA ASN A 141 -10.38 -17.34 -1.72
C ASN A 141 -11.11 -16.94 -0.43
N ASP A 142 -12.42 -17.14 -0.41
CA ASP A 142 -13.28 -16.88 0.76
C ASP A 142 -13.28 -15.41 1.21
N LEU A 143 -12.85 -14.50 0.33
CA LEU A 143 -12.94 -13.06 0.48
C LEU A 143 -13.26 -12.46 -0.89
N THR A 144 -14.25 -11.58 -0.93
CA THR A 144 -14.70 -10.91 -2.15
C THR A 144 -14.70 -9.40 -1.97
N PHE A 145 -14.62 -8.68 -3.08
CA PHE A 145 -14.77 -7.23 -3.08
C PHE A 145 -16.17 -6.79 -3.48
N VAL A 146 -16.59 -5.63 -2.97
CA VAL A 146 -17.88 -5.01 -3.28
C VAL A 146 -17.77 -4.27 -4.61
N VAL A 147 -18.62 -4.61 -5.57
CA VAL A 147 -18.70 -3.93 -6.86
C VAL A 147 -19.54 -2.65 -6.70
N PRO A 148 -19.00 -1.45 -7.00
CA PRO A 148 -19.77 -0.21 -6.93
C PRO A 148 -20.89 -0.16 -7.97
N GLU A 149 -21.90 0.68 -7.75
CA GLU A 149 -22.98 0.91 -8.72
C GLU A 149 -22.47 1.40 -10.09
N GLN A 150 -21.35 2.13 -10.10
CA GLN A 150 -20.69 2.60 -11.33
C GLN A 150 -19.96 1.48 -12.09
N GLY A 151 -19.96 0.26 -11.56
CA GLY A 151 -19.32 -0.92 -12.12
C GLY A 151 -17.91 -1.16 -11.59
N ALA A 152 -17.41 -2.38 -11.78
CA ALA A 152 -16.13 -2.82 -11.19
C ALA A 152 -14.91 -2.02 -11.69
N GLN A 153 -14.94 -1.56 -12.94
CA GLN A 153 -13.88 -0.70 -13.51
C GLN A 153 -13.69 0.63 -12.77
N SER A 154 -14.72 1.12 -12.08
CA SER A 154 -14.60 2.36 -11.29
C SER A 154 -13.69 2.22 -10.06
N LEU A 155 -13.35 0.98 -9.66
CA LEU A 155 -12.44 0.71 -8.55
C LEU A 155 -10.98 0.96 -8.91
N VAL A 156 -10.60 0.94 -10.18
CA VAL A 156 -9.21 1.09 -10.62
C VAL A 156 -8.64 2.42 -10.13
N GLY A 157 -7.48 2.39 -9.48
CA GLY A 157 -6.85 3.55 -8.84
C GLY A 157 -7.43 3.91 -7.47
N SER A 158 -8.36 3.12 -6.91
CA SER A 158 -8.86 3.26 -5.54
C SER A 158 -8.31 2.17 -4.61
N HIS A 159 -8.55 2.32 -3.31
CA HIS A 159 -8.35 1.22 -2.36
C HIS A 159 -9.57 0.32 -2.38
N ILE A 160 -9.36 -0.98 -2.43
CA ILE A 160 -10.47 -1.94 -2.53
C ILE A 160 -11.33 -1.94 -1.26
N THR A 161 -12.62 -2.16 -1.42
CA THR A 161 -13.55 -2.40 -0.31
C THR A 161 -14.00 -3.85 -0.33
N PHE A 162 -13.77 -4.56 0.78
CA PHE A 162 -14.12 -5.96 0.93
C PHE A 162 -15.53 -6.14 1.48
N ALA A 163 -16.20 -7.22 1.08
CA ALA A 163 -17.50 -7.60 1.63
C ALA A 163 -17.41 -7.97 3.13
N ASP A 164 -16.32 -8.65 3.51
CA ASP A 164 -15.95 -8.89 4.90
C ASP A 164 -14.76 -7.99 5.28
N ALA A 165 -15.07 -6.88 5.96
CA ALA A 165 -14.06 -5.91 6.40
C ALA A 165 -13.05 -6.49 7.39
N THR A 166 -13.43 -7.50 8.18
CA THR A 166 -12.53 -8.14 9.16
C THR A 166 -11.49 -8.97 8.44
N ARG A 167 -11.91 -9.79 7.47
CA ARG A 167 -11.00 -10.56 6.61
C ARG A 167 -10.13 -9.66 5.74
N GLY A 168 -10.69 -8.55 5.25
CA GLY A 168 -9.94 -7.52 4.54
C GLY A 168 -8.82 -6.91 5.38
N ALA A 169 -9.09 -6.58 6.64
CA ALA A 169 -8.08 -6.08 7.56
C ALA A 169 -6.98 -7.14 7.83
N LEU A 170 -7.38 -8.40 8.05
CA LEU A 170 -6.43 -9.51 8.24
C LEU A 170 -5.54 -9.74 7.01
N LEU A 171 -6.08 -9.60 5.80
CA LEU A 171 -5.29 -9.67 4.57
C LEU A 171 -4.22 -8.56 4.55
N SER A 172 -4.58 -7.34 4.95
CA SER A 172 -3.66 -6.20 5.06
C SER A 172 -2.56 -6.44 6.09
N ASP A 173 -2.92 -7.01 7.24
CA ASP A 173 -1.96 -7.36 8.29
C ASP A 173 -0.97 -8.45 7.81
N ILE A 174 -1.44 -9.41 7.02
CA ILE A 174 -0.59 -10.45 6.41
C ILE A 174 0.42 -9.84 5.42
N LEU A 175 -0.03 -8.95 4.53
CA LEU A 175 0.88 -8.30 3.57
C LEU A 175 1.88 -7.39 4.28
N SER A 176 1.43 -6.66 5.32
CA SER A 176 2.30 -5.85 6.17
C SER A 176 3.35 -6.70 6.88
N ALA A 177 2.95 -7.85 7.46
CA ALA A 177 3.88 -8.79 8.07
C ALA A 177 4.86 -9.37 7.06
N ALA A 178 4.40 -9.73 5.86
CA ALA A 178 5.25 -10.23 4.79
C ALA A 178 6.26 -9.18 4.31
N GLY A 179 5.88 -7.90 4.28
CA GLY A 179 6.75 -6.77 3.94
C GLY A 179 7.77 -6.37 5.01
N ASP A 180 7.66 -6.90 6.23
CA ASP A 180 8.58 -6.56 7.33
C ASP A 180 10.05 -6.80 6.93
N PRO A 181 11.00 -5.90 7.33
CA PRO A 181 12.42 -6.05 7.00
C PRO A 181 13.07 -7.37 7.40
N SER A 182 12.47 -8.12 8.33
CA SER A 182 12.93 -9.44 8.77
C SER A 182 12.47 -10.58 7.85
N ILE A 183 11.36 -10.38 7.11
CA ILE A 183 10.77 -11.36 6.20
C ILE A 183 11.08 -11.02 4.73
N LYS A 184 10.92 -9.76 4.31
CA LYS A 184 11.20 -9.25 2.95
C LYS A 184 10.48 -10.00 1.83
N LEU A 185 9.21 -10.33 2.06
CA LEU A 185 8.35 -11.07 1.14
C LEU A 185 7.21 -10.20 0.62
N SER A 186 7.49 -8.97 0.16
CA SER A 186 6.52 -8.09 -0.51
C SER A 186 6.62 -8.17 -2.04
N GLY A 187 5.62 -7.63 -2.74
CA GLY A 187 5.64 -7.41 -4.19
C GLY A 187 5.90 -8.69 -4.98
N ASN A 188 6.94 -8.65 -5.82
CA ASN A 188 7.34 -9.77 -6.67
C ASN A 188 7.70 -11.04 -5.87
N SER A 189 8.28 -10.88 -4.67
CA SER A 189 8.64 -12.00 -3.83
C SER A 189 7.39 -12.67 -3.26
N PHE A 190 6.38 -11.89 -2.85
CA PHE A 190 5.09 -12.42 -2.39
C PHE A 190 4.40 -13.24 -3.47
N ARG A 191 4.18 -12.65 -4.65
CA ARG A 191 3.47 -13.31 -5.75
C ARG A 191 4.18 -14.56 -6.26
N ALA A 192 5.51 -14.57 -6.23
CA ALA A 192 6.31 -15.71 -6.66
C ALA A 192 6.34 -16.84 -5.63
N PHE A 193 6.05 -16.52 -4.36
CA PHE A 193 6.12 -17.48 -3.26
C PHE A 193 4.78 -18.15 -2.99
N PHE A 194 3.69 -17.38 -2.97
CA PHE A 194 2.35 -17.87 -2.70
C PHE A 194 1.55 -18.13 -3.98
N LYS A 195 0.63 -19.09 -3.89
CA LYS A 195 -0.30 -19.51 -4.93
C LYS A 195 -1.74 -19.16 -4.58
N GLU A 196 -2.13 -19.34 -3.32
CA GLU A 196 -3.48 -19.03 -2.87
C GLU A 196 -3.48 -18.60 -1.40
N ILE A 197 -4.41 -17.73 -1.05
CA ILE A 197 -4.71 -17.33 0.34
C ILE A 197 -6.17 -17.70 0.57
N SER A 198 -6.48 -18.48 1.60
CA SER A 198 -7.86 -18.91 1.87
C SER A 198 -8.24 -18.65 3.32
N PHE A 199 -9.39 -18.02 3.52
CA PHE A 199 -9.96 -17.77 4.85
C PHE A 199 -10.94 -18.89 5.20
N THR A 200 -10.62 -19.68 6.23
CA THR A 200 -11.51 -20.76 6.65
C THR A 200 -12.72 -20.24 7.44
N SER A 201 -13.71 -21.08 7.69
CA SER A 201 -14.89 -20.75 8.52
C SER A 201 -14.56 -20.45 9.99
N GLY A 202 -13.31 -20.63 10.42
CA GLY A 202 -12.83 -20.33 11.76
C GLY A 202 -11.83 -19.16 11.80
N THR A 203 -10.84 -19.27 12.69
CA THR A 203 -9.78 -18.28 12.91
C THR A 203 -8.55 -18.50 12.04
N ARG A 204 -8.58 -19.53 11.18
CA ARG A 204 -7.42 -19.97 10.40
C ARG A 204 -7.41 -19.40 9.00
N ILE A 205 -6.22 -19.01 8.58
CA ILE A 205 -5.89 -18.46 7.27
C ILE A 205 -4.80 -19.35 6.68
N LEU A 206 -5.03 -19.86 5.48
CA LEU A 206 -4.09 -20.74 4.79
C LEU A 206 -3.39 -19.95 3.69
N LEU A 207 -2.05 -19.90 3.73
CA LEU A 207 -1.24 -19.35 2.66
C LEU A 207 -0.50 -20.49 1.97
N LYS A 208 -1.00 -20.92 0.81
CA LYS A 208 -0.37 -22.00 0.06
C LYS A 208 0.75 -21.46 -0.79
N THR A 209 1.89 -22.08 -0.68
CA THR A 209 3.06 -21.78 -1.50
C THR A 209 2.90 -22.34 -2.91
N GLN A 210 3.65 -21.79 -3.87
CA GLN A 210 3.76 -22.33 -5.23
C GLN A 210 4.27 -23.78 -5.25
N LYS A 211 4.99 -24.21 -4.21
CA LYS A 211 5.44 -25.60 -4.07
C LYS A 211 4.32 -26.53 -3.60
N GLY A 212 3.27 -26.02 -2.95
CA GLY A 212 2.11 -26.80 -2.51
C GLY A 212 1.98 -26.97 -0.99
N VAL A 213 2.98 -26.55 -0.22
CA VAL A 213 2.91 -26.48 1.25
C VAL A 213 2.05 -25.28 1.67
N SER A 214 1.17 -25.45 2.66
CA SER A 214 0.33 -24.38 3.21
C SER A 214 0.85 -23.91 4.56
N PHE A 215 1.03 -22.61 4.73
CA PHE A 215 1.27 -21.99 6.03
C PHE A 215 -0.08 -21.72 6.68
N VAL A 216 -0.21 -22.09 7.95
CA VAL A 216 -1.44 -21.91 8.72
C VAL A 216 -1.19 -20.80 9.72
N LEU A 217 -1.86 -19.67 9.50
CA LEU A 217 -1.95 -18.61 10.49
C LEU A 217 -3.28 -18.73 11.21
N ASP A 218 -3.30 -18.54 12.52
CA ASP A 218 -4.49 -18.71 13.34
C ASP A 218 -4.60 -17.52 14.31
N THR A 219 -5.67 -16.73 14.15
CA THR A 219 -5.91 -15.50 14.94
C THR A 219 -6.37 -15.79 16.36
N SER A 220 -6.68 -17.05 16.71
CA SER A 220 -7.00 -17.45 18.08
C SER A 220 -5.77 -17.68 18.96
N LEU A 221 -4.58 -17.78 18.36
CA LEU A 221 -3.33 -18.07 19.07
C LEU A 221 -2.74 -16.84 19.75
N GLU A 222 -1.93 -17.05 20.78
CA GLU A 222 -1.22 -15.98 21.49
C GLU A 222 -0.17 -15.27 20.62
N SER A 223 0.41 -15.98 19.65
CA SER A 223 1.40 -15.42 18.73
C SER A 223 0.73 -14.56 17.66
N ASP A 224 1.25 -13.36 17.43
CA ASP A 224 0.82 -12.50 16.33
C ASP A 224 1.10 -13.12 14.93
N LEU A 225 0.43 -12.58 13.91
CA LEU A 225 0.53 -13.06 12.52
C LEU A 225 1.96 -12.98 11.98
N PHE A 226 2.71 -11.94 12.35
CA PHE A 226 4.12 -11.78 11.96
C PHE A 226 4.97 -12.94 12.48
N SER A 227 4.87 -13.23 13.77
CA SER A 227 5.61 -14.31 14.42
C SER A 227 5.25 -15.67 13.83
N GLN A 228 3.97 -15.91 13.58
CA GLN A 228 3.50 -17.14 12.93
C GLN A 228 4.07 -17.28 11.51
N LEU A 229 4.00 -16.23 10.69
CA LEU A 229 4.50 -16.23 9.32
C LEU A 229 6.03 -16.39 9.28
N TYR A 230 6.76 -15.64 10.11
CA TYR A 230 8.21 -15.70 10.24
C TYR A 230 8.67 -17.13 10.59
N MET A 231 8.00 -17.77 11.55
CA MET A 231 8.33 -19.13 11.95
C MET A 231 7.99 -20.15 10.88
N CYS A 232 6.85 -20.01 10.19
CA CYS A 232 6.52 -20.87 9.04
C CYS A 232 7.59 -20.80 7.94
N LEU A 233 8.07 -19.59 7.62
CA LEU A 233 9.13 -19.36 6.65
C LEU A 233 10.46 -19.98 7.09
N ASN A 234 10.86 -19.81 8.35
CA ASN A 234 12.07 -20.41 8.89
C ASN A 234 12.02 -21.94 8.74
N VAL A 235 10.91 -22.56 9.16
CA VAL A 235 10.71 -24.01 9.03
C VAL A 235 10.75 -24.44 7.57
N PHE A 236 10.09 -23.72 6.67
CA PHE A 236 10.09 -24.02 5.23
C PHE A 236 11.50 -23.92 4.62
N SER A 237 12.34 -23.02 5.12
CA SER A 237 13.72 -22.81 4.65
C SER A 237 14.71 -23.88 5.13
N LEU A 238 14.46 -24.47 6.31
CA LEU A 238 15.32 -25.51 6.89
C LEU A 238 15.22 -26.78 6.05
N SER A 239 16.28 -27.05 5.29
CA SER A 239 16.41 -28.15 4.31
C SER A 239 16.48 -29.56 4.91
N SER A 240 16.37 -29.72 6.23
CA SER A 240 16.59 -30.99 6.95
C SER A 240 15.35 -31.87 7.11
N THR A 241 14.16 -31.37 6.79
CA THR A 241 12.95 -32.20 6.80
C THR A 241 12.66 -32.65 5.37
N ASN A 242 12.75 -33.97 5.15
CA ASN A 242 12.25 -34.74 3.99
C ASN A 242 10.71 -34.62 3.85
N VAL A 243 10.18 -33.42 4.01
CA VAL A 243 8.79 -33.10 3.72
C VAL A 243 8.72 -33.03 2.22
N ASP A 244 7.95 -33.92 1.61
CA ASP A 244 7.56 -33.78 0.22
C ASP A 244 6.99 -32.37 0.06
N ARG A 245 7.81 -31.45 -0.48
CA ARG A 245 7.50 -30.02 -0.58
C ARG A 245 6.30 -29.75 -1.49
N SER A 246 5.66 -30.81 -2.02
CA SER A 246 4.44 -30.76 -2.78
C SER A 246 3.16 -30.68 -1.94
N LYS A 247 3.17 -31.08 -0.65
CA LYS A 247 1.94 -31.19 0.19
C LYS A 247 2.21 -30.99 1.70
N GLY A 248 1.15 -30.63 2.45
CA GLY A 248 1.14 -30.56 3.92
C GLY A 248 1.03 -29.14 4.49
N TYR A 249 0.90 -29.06 5.81
CA TYR A 249 0.66 -27.82 6.55
C TYR A 249 1.79 -27.51 7.51
N ILE A 250 2.20 -26.24 7.60
CA ILE A 250 3.10 -25.73 8.64
C ILE A 250 2.28 -24.83 9.55
N LEU A 251 2.17 -25.23 10.82
CA LEU A 251 1.55 -24.45 11.87
C LEU A 251 2.60 -24.16 12.96
N TYR A 252 2.68 -22.89 13.34
CA TYR A 252 3.44 -22.46 14.52
C TYR A 252 2.48 -22.14 15.65
N GLU A 253 2.67 -22.79 16.80
CA GLU A 253 1.94 -22.49 18.01
C GLU A 253 2.93 -22.19 19.15
N LYS A 254 2.77 -21.02 19.77
CA LYS A 254 3.45 -20.68 21.01
C LYS A 254 2.49 -20.93 22.19
N LYS A 255 2.88 -21.82 23.11
CA LYS A 255 2.18 -22.06 24.38
C LYS A 255 3.16 -21.82 25.54
N GLY A 256 3.03 -20.66 26.20
CA GLY A 256 3.93 -20.26 27.27
C GLY A 256 5.38 -20.04 26.79
N MET A 257 6.35 -20.74 27.38
CA MET A 257 7.77 -20.70 26.94
C MET A 257 8.11 -21.71 25.84
N THR A 258 7.14 -22.51 25.40
CA THR A 258 7.32 -23.59 24.43
C THR A 258 6.81 -23.18 23.06
N ALA A 259 7.68 -23.29 22.06
CA ALA A 259 7.35 -23.15 20.64
C ALA A 259 7.25 -24.54 20.02
N ALA A 260 6.11 -24.91 19.46
CA ALA A 260 5.93 -26.15 18.72
C ALA A 260 5.71 -25.83 17.24
N TYR A 261 6.49 -26.48 16.37
CA TYR A 261 6.21 -26.57 14.94
C TYR A 261 5.59 -27.93 14.69
N ASN A 262 4.45 -27.94 14.00
CA ASN A 262 3.82 -29.20 13.59
C ASN A 262 3.71 -29.17 12.07
N TRP A 263 4.50 -30.03 11.40
CA TRP A 263 4.14 -30.45 10.06
C TRP A 263 2.98 -31.43 10.21
N VAL A 264 1.86 -31.15 9.55
CA VAL A 264 0.68 -32.02 9.61
C VAL A 264 0.26 -32.37 8.19
N GLU A 265 -0.09 -33.64 7.96
CA GLU A 265 -0.58 -34.14 6.66
C GLU A 265 -2.02 -33.69 6.38
N SER A 266 -2.81 -33.48 7.42
CA SER A 266 -4.20 -32.99 7.37
C SER A 266 -4.46 -31.97 8.49
N LEU A 267 -5.48 -31.13 8.34
CA LEU A 267 -5.93 -30.16 9.35
C LEU A 267 -7.00 -30.70 10.31
N ASP A 268 -7.26 -32.01 10.25
CA ASP A 268 -8.25 -32.74 11.07
C ASP A 268 -7.82 -32.91 12.53
#